data_AF-A0A2X2CID7-F1
#
_entry.id   AF-A0A2X2CID7-F1
#
_cell.length_a   1.000
_cell.length_b   1.000
_cell.length_c   1.000
_cell.angle_alpha   90.00
_cell.angle_beta   90.00
_cell.angle_gamma   90.00
#
_symmetry.space_group_name_H-M   'P 1'
#
loop_
_entity.id
_entity.type
_entity.pdbx_description
1 polymer ?
#
loop_
_entity_poly.entity_id
_entity_poly.type
_entity_poly.pdbx_seq_one_letter_code
_entity_poly.pdbx_strand_id
1 'polypeptide(L)'
;MADIAIKALSPSINDPTTAFRAIDRLCETLTFLGQRKPCWTHCGDDGKIRLIERPLTFELAVGLAFEQIHHFGQTNPSVLKKLADSVNALIKRVPHDERVALIRYSRLPDDIALKH
;
A
#
# COMPACT_ATOMS: atom_id res chain seq x y z
N MET A 1 3.13 9.85 -2.38
CA MET A 1 1.93 9.37 -3.13
C MET A 1 0.72 9.28 -2.22
N ALA A 2 0.84 8.71 -1.01
CA ALA A 2 -0.25 8.69 -0.03
C ALA A 2 -0.84 10.10 0.23
N ASP A 3 0.00 11.10 0.50
CA ASP A 3 -0.47 12.49 0.71
C ASP A 3 -1.19 13.09 -0.50
N ILE A 4 -0.77 12.71 -1.72
CA ILE A 4 -1.41 13.17 -2.95
C ILE A 4 -2.81 12.56 -3.06
N ALA A 5 -2.95 11.27 -2.76
CA ALA A 5 -4.26 10.62 -2.70
C ALA A 5 -5.15 11.27 -1.64
N ILE A 6 -4.64 11.46 -0.42
CA ILE A 6 -5.39 12.08 0.69
C ILE A 6 -5.85 13.49 0.32
N LYS A 7 -4.95 14.30 -0.25
CA LYS A 7 -5.28 15.65 -0.71
C LYS A 7 -6.36 15.62 -1.79
N ALA A 8 -6.27 14.70 -2.75
CA ALA A 8 -7.27 14.55 -3.80
C ALA A 8 -8.66 14.13 -3.26
N LEU A 9 -8.71 13.37 -2.17
CA LEU A 9 -9.94 12.98 -1.49
C LEU A 9 -10.53 14.06 -0.57
N SER A 10 -9.81 15.16 -0.34
CA SER A 10 -10.32 16.24 0.51
C SER A 10 -11.62 16.84 -0.07
N PRO A 11 -12.57 17.29 0.79
CA PRO A 11 -13.86 17.81 0.33
C PRO A 11 -13.76 18.97 -0.67
N SER A 12 -12.70 19.77 -0.58
CA SER A 12 -12.47 20.92 -1.46
C SER A 12 -11.94 20.54 -2.85
N ILE A 13 -11.38 19.34 -3.01
CA ILE A 13 -10.82 18.87 -4.29
C ILE A 13 -11.71 17.79 -4.90
N ASN A 14 -12.01 16.73 -4.13
CA ASN A 14 -12.82 15.59 -4.53
C ASN A 14 -12.47 15.05 -5.94
N ASP A 15 -11.18 14.79 -6.18
CA ASP A 15 -10.65 14.28 -7.45
C ASP A 15 -10.28 12.79 -7.32
N PRO A 16 -11.23 11.87 -7.56
CA PRO A 16 -10.96 10.44 -7.50
C PRO A 16 -9.94 9.98 -8.55
N THR A 17 -9.83 10.67 -9.69
CA THR A 17 -8.88 10.28 -10.75
C THR A 17 -7.43 10.42 -10.27
N THR A 18 -7.12 11.51 -9.58
CA THR A 18 -5.79 11.70 -8.98
C THR A 18 -5.54 10.68 -7.86
N ALA A 19 -6.54 10.37 -7.04
CA ALA A 19 -6.43 9.32 -6.02
C ALA A 19 -6.15 7.94 -6.65
N PHE A 20 -6.82 7.59 -7.74
CA PHE A 20 -6.60 6.32 -8.45
C PHE A 20 -5.17 6.19 -8.94
N ARG A 21 -4.62 7.24 -9.56
CA ARG A 21 -3.23 7.26 -10.03
C ARG A 21 -2.24 7.11 -8.89
N ALA A 22 -2.49 7.76 -7.76
CA ALA A 22 -1.66 7.64 -6.58
C ALA A 22 -1.68 6.21 -5.99
N ILE A 23 -2.86 5.57 -5.94
CA ILE A 23 -3.00 4.16 -5.52
C ILE A 23 -2.20 3.24 -6.44
N ASP A 24 -2.32 3.39 -7.75
CA ASP A 24 -1.58 2.55 -8.72
C ASP A 24 -0.07 2.70 -8.53
N ARG A 25 0.41 3.93 -8.35
CA ARG A 25 1.84 4.19 -8.13
C ARG A 25 2.34 3.62 -6.79
N LEU A 26 1.51 3.63 -5.76
CA LEU A 26 1.81 2.97 -4.49
C LEU A 26 1.92 1.45 -4.67
N CYS A 27 0.98 0.83 -5.38
CA CYS A 27 1.02 -0.61 -5.67
C CYS A 27 2.24 -1.02 -6.49
N GLU A 28 2.65 -0.22 -7.48
CA GLU A 28 3.92 -0.44 -8.20
C GLU A 28 5.10 -0.41 -7.24
N THR A 29 5.19 0.63 -6.39
CA THR A 29 6.27 0.81 -5.42
C THR A 29 6.33 -0.37 -4.44
N LEU A 30 5.18 -0.82 -3.94
CA LEU A 30 5.07 -1.96 -3.04
C LEU A 30 5.39 -3.28 -3.74
N THR A 31 5.08 -3.43 -5.04
CA THR A 31 5.52 -4.61 -5.81
C THR A 31 7.05 -4.71 -5.78
N PHE A 32 7.74 -3.61 -6.06
CA PHE A 32 9.21 -3.59 -6.00
C PHE A 32 9.72 -3.85 -4.59
N LEU A 33 9.10 -3.28 -3.56
CA LEU A 33 9.52 -3.47 -2.18
C LEU A 33 9.33 -4.93 -1.71
N GLY A 34 8.16 -5.51 -1.93
CA GLY A 34 7.83 -6.88 -1.49
C GLY A 34 8.60 -7.97 -2.22
N GLN A 35 9.20 -7.67 -3.38
CA GLN A 35 10.08 -8.59 -4.10
C GLN A 35 11.54 -8.54 -3.62
N ARG A 36 11.93 -7.54 -2.81
CA ARG A 36 13.30 -7.41 -2.31
C ARG A 36 13.49 -8.30 -1.09
N LYS A 37 14.65 -8.98 -1.02
CA LYS A 37 15.09 -9.64 0.21
C LYS A 37 15.60 -8.56 1.19
N PRO A 38 15.04 -8.46 2.41
CA PRO A 38 15.60 -7.55 3.41
C PRO A 38 17.02 -8.01 3.75
N CYS A 39 17.98 -7.09 3.64
CA CYS A 39 19.36 -7.36 4.03
C CYS A 39 19.58 -6.73 5.40
N TRP A 40 19.66 -7.54 6.45
CA TRP A 40 19.76 -7.07 7.84
C TRP A 40 21.18 -6.70 8.26
N THR A 41 22.17 -7.13 7.49
CA THR A 41 23.59 -7.01 7.85
C THR A 41 24.43 -6.63 6.64
N HIS A 42 25.13 -5.50 6.74
CA HIS A 42 26.20 -5.17 5.81
C HIS A 42 27.54 -5.54 6.47
N CYS A 43 28.24 -6.52 5.89
CA CYS A 43 29.59 -6.87 6.31
C CYS A 43 30.59 -6.04 5.48
N GLY A 44 31.65 -5.55 6.12
CA GLY A 44 32.79 -5.01 5.39
C GLY A 44 33.58 -6.13 4.70
N ASP A 45 34.53 -5.76 3.84
CA ASP A 45 35.42 -6.70 3.13
C ASP A 45 36.24 -7.61 4.07
N ASP A 46 36.32 -7.26 5.36
CA ASP A 46 36.94 -8.04 6.43
C ASP A 46 35.98 -9.01 7.15
N GLY A 47 34.75 -9.17 6.66
CA GLY A 47 33.73 -10.04 7.24
C GLY A 47 33.13 -9.52 8.56
N LYS A 48 33.52 -8.33 9.02
CA LYS A 48 32.97 -7.73 10.24
C LYS A 48 31.65 -7.02 9.93
N ILE A 49 30.64 -7.27 10.78
CA ILE A 49 29.34 -6.58 10.71
C ILE A 49 29.57 -5.10 11.03
N ARG A 50 29.30 -4.21 10.07
CA ARG A 50 29.53 -2.76 10.21
C ARG A 50 28.24 -1.95 10.34
N LEU A 51 27.10 -2.54 9.97
CA LEU A 51 25.79 -1.91 10.09
C LEU A 51 24.69 -2.94 10.34
N ILE A 52 23.92 -2.74 11.40
CA ILE A 52 22.64 -3.40 11.64
C ILE A 52 21.55 -2.38 11.30
N GLU A 53 20.90 -2.54 10.15
CA GLU A 53 19.75 -1.70 9.80
C GLU A 53 18.47 -2.26 10.43
N ARG A 54 17.55 -1.38 10.84
CA ARG A 54 16.14 -1.73 11.04
C ARG A 54 15.42 -1.44 9.72
N PRO A 55 15.36 -2.38 8.76
CA PRO A 55 14.76 -2.09 7.47
C PRO A 55 13.28 -1.77 7.64
N LEU A 56 12.79 -0.86 6.81
CA LEU A 56 11.36 -0.64 6.63
C LEU A 56 10.71 -1.99 6.28
N THR A 57 9.87 -2.51 7.17
CA THR A 57 9.13 -3.74 6.89
C THR A 57 8.09 -3.47 5.82
N PHE A 58 7.79 -4.48 5.01
CA PHE A 58 6.75 -4.36 4.00
C PHE A 58 5.39 -4.02 4.64
N GLU A 59 5.06 -4.64 5.79
CA GLU A 59 3.86 -4.33 6.57
C GLU A 59 3.76 -2.84 6.93
N LEU A 60 4.85 -2.24 7.43
CA LEU A 60 4.88 -0.82 7.76
C LEU A 60 4.70 0.05 6.51
N ALA A 61 5.34 -0.33 5.40
CA ALA A 61 5.18 0.37 4.13
C ALA A 61 3.73 0.33 3.60
N VAL A 62 3.06 -0.81 3.74
CA VAL A 62 1.65 -0.99 3.38
C VAL A 62 0.75 -0.11 4.26
N GLY A 63 0.98 -0.09 5.57
CA GLY A 63 0.25 0.78 6.50
C GLY A 63 0.38 2.26 6.12
N LEU A 64 1.61 2.73 5.90
CA LEU A 64 1.89 4.10 5.46
C LEU A 64 1.27 4.44 4.09
N ALA A 65 1.18 3.46 3.18
CA ALA A 65 0.61 3.66 1.86
C ALA A 65 -0.91 3.78 1.87
N PHE A 66 -1.60 2.90 2.59
CA PHE A 66 -3.04 2.68 2.39
C PHE A 66 -3.93 3.06 3.55
N GLU A 67 -3.43 3.15 4.79
CA GLU A 67 -4.30 3.33 5.96
C GLU A 67 -5.14 4.61 5.88
N GLN A 68 -4.50 5.74 5.61
CA GLN A 68 -5.19 7.02 5.47
C GLN A 68 -6.06 7.09 4.22
N ILE A 69 -5.63 6.49 3.09
CA ILE A 69 -6.44 6.44 1.86
C ILE A 69 -7.72 5.65 2.13
N HIS A 70 -7.62 4.50 2.80
CA HIS A 70 -8.76 3.68 3.17
C HIS A 70 -9.70 4.41 4.14
N HIS A 71 -9.15 5.19 5.09
CA HIS A 71 -9.95 5.98 6.03
C HIS A 71 -10.70 7.13 5.33
N PHE A 72 -10.01 7.97 4.55
CA PHE A 72 -10.66 9.09 3.86
C PHE A 72 -11.51 8.65 2.65
N GLY A 73 -11.25 7.46 2.10
CA GLY A 73 -12.01 6.88 1.00
C GLY A 73 -13.38 6.33 1.42
N GLN A 74 -13.70 6.20 2.71
CA GLN A 74 -14.97 5.63 3.20
C GLN A 74 -16.22 6.31 2.62
N THR A 75 -16.13 7.60 2.32
CA THR A 75 -17.24 8.37 1.73
C THR A 75 -17.30 8.29 0.19
N ASN A 76 -16.32 7.62 -0.44
CA ASN A 76 -16.21 7.49 -1.88
C ASN A 76 -16.07 6.01 -2.31
N PRO A 77 -17.20 5.33 -2.61
CA PRO A 77 -17.21 3.92 -3.01
C PRO A 77 -16.29 3.58 -4.19
N SER A 78 -16.13 4.50 -5.15
CA SER A 78 -15.28 4.28 -6.31
C SER A 78 -13.80 4.18 -5.94
N VAL A 79 -13.37 4.93 -4.93
CA VAL A 79 -11.99 4.92 -4.40
C VAL A 79 -11.71 3.65 -3.62
N LEU A 80 -12.66 3.20 -2.78
CA LEU A 80 -12.50 1.94 -2.07
C LEU A 80 -12.49 0.74 -3.02
N LYS A 81 -13.32 0.74 -4.07
CA LYS A 81 -13.30 -0.29 -5.11
C LYS A 81 -11.95 -0.31 -5.81
N LYS A 82 -11.45 0.85 -6.24
CA LYS A 82 -10.13 0.96 -6.87
C LYS A 82 -9.02 0.47 -5.95
N LEU A 83 -9.03 0.84 -4.67
CA LEU A 83 -8.06 0.38 -3.69
C LEU A 83 -8.08 -1.14 -3.57
N ALA A 84 -9.26 -1.73 -3.39
CA ALA A 84 -9.42 -3.17 -3.30
C ALA A 84 -8.93 -3.90 -4.56
N ASP A 85 -9.30 -3.42 -5.75
CA ASP A 85 -8.88 -4.01 -7.02
C ASP A 85 -7.35 -3.95 -7.20
N SER A 86 -6.74 -2.79 -6.94
CA SER A 86 -5.29 -2.61 -7.05
C SER A 86 -4.52 -3.43 -6.01
N VAL A 87 -5.04 -3.56 -4.79
CA VAL A 87 -4.45 -4.42 -3.75
C VAL A 87 -4.58 -5.90 -4.09
N ASN A 88 -5.72 -6.34 -4.63
CA ASN A 88 -5.89 -7.72 -5.11
C ASN A 88 -4.92 -8.05 -6.26
N ALA A 89 -4.62 -7.08 -7.13
CA ALA A 89 -3.58 -7.24 -8.14
C ALA A 89 -2.17 -7.32 -7.51
N LEU A 90 -1.89 -6.51 -6.50
CA LEU A 90 -0.61 -6.52 -5.77
C LEU A 90 -0.37 -7.85 -5.04
N ILE A 91 -1.39 -8.43 -4.39
CA ILE A 91 -1.30 -9.73 -3.70
C ILE A 91 -0.75 -10.83 -4.62
N LYS A 92 -1.11 -10.81 -5.91
CA LYS A 92 -0.65 -11.79 -6.90
C LYS A 92 0.84 -11.64 -7.26
N ARG A 93 1.45 -10.50 -6.92
CA ARG A 93 2.80 -10.10 -7.36
C ARG A 93 3.84 -10.12 -6.23
N VAL A 94 3.41 -10.29 -4.98
CA VAL A 94 4.29 -10.35 -3.80
C VAL A 94 4.37 -11.77 -3.21
N PRO A 95 5.46 -12.10 -2.50
CA PRO A 95 5.62 -13.38 -1.80
C PRO A 95 4.47 -13.67 -0.83
N HIS A 96 4.23 -14.95 -0.55
CA HIS A 96 3.12 -15.38 0.29
C HIS A 96 3.12 -14.73 1.67
N ASP A 97 4.30 -14.65 2.30
CA ASP A 97 4.46 -14.13 3.66
C ASP A 97 4.05 -12.65 3.78
N GLU A 98 4.17 -11.89 2.68
CA GLU A 98 3.83 -10.46 2.65
C GLU A 98 2.34 -10.20 2.40
N ARG A 99 1.58 -11.21 1.97
CA ARG A 99 0.16 -11.03 1.60
C ARG A 99 -0.71 -10.67 2.79
N VAL A 100 -0.34 -11.10 4.00
CA VAL A 100 -1.14 -10.85 5.21
C VAL A 100 -1.34 -9.35 5.47
N ALA A 101 -0.31 -8.54 5.21
CA ALA A 101 -0.37 -7.09 5.37
C ALA A 101 -1.36 -6.41 4.41
N LEU A 102 -1.71 -7.07 3.30
CA LEU A 102 -2.57 -6.52 2.25
C LEU A 102 -4.05 -6.88 2.42
N ILE A 103 -4.37 -7.94 3.17
CA ILE A 103 -5.74 -8.48 3.29
C ILE A 103 -6.74 -7.42 3.78
N ARG A 104 -6.31 -6.56 4.71
CA ARG A 104 -7.16 -5.47 5.25
C ARG A 104 -7.71 -4.55 4.16
N TYR A 105 -6.95 -4.34 3.09
CA TYR A 105 -7.28 -3.41 2.02
C TYR A 105 -7.82 -4.11 0.76
N SER A 106 -7.89 -5.44 0.74
CA SER A 106 -8.28 -6.21 -0.44
C SER A 106 -9.79 -6.42 -0.56
N ARG A 107 -10.57 -5.94 0.42
CA ARG A 107 -12.02 -6.10 0.47
C ARG A 107 -12.69 -4.74 0.46
N LEU A 108 -13.85 -4.68 -0.19
CA LEU A 108 -14.77 -3.58 0.01
C LEU A 108 -15.39 -3.71 1.41
N PRO A 109 -15.63 -2.60 2.13
CA PRO A 109 -16.49 -2.61 3.31
C PRO A 109 -17.87 -3.20 2.98
N ASP A 110 -18.39 -4.06 3.85
CA ASP A 110 -19.62 -4.84 3.62
C ASP A 110 -20.84 -3.95 3.34
N ASP A 111 -20.82 -2.73 3.89
CA ASP A 111 -21.81 -1.66 3.75
C ASP A 111 -21.88 -1.03 2.34
N ILE A 112 -20.85 -1.22 1.51
CA ILE A 112 -20.81 -0.73 0.11
C ILE A 112 -21.17 -1.84 -0.89
N ALA A 113 -20.93 -3.10 -0.54
CA ALA A 113 -21.18 -4.26 -1.40
C ALA A 113 -22.68 -4.48 -1.72
N LEU A 114 -23.59 -3.92 -0.91
CA LEU A 114 -25.05 -4.11 -0.99
C LEU A 114 -25.80 -3.09 -1.87
N LYS A 115 -25.12 -2.11 -2.47
CA LYS A 115 -25.77 -1.03 -3.25
C LYS A 115 -25.74 -1.20 -4.78
N HIS A 116 -25.45 -2.41 -5.28
CA HIS A 116 -25.47 -2.72 -6.72
C HIS A 116 -26.41 -3.88 -7.04
#